data_AF-A0A955SHD5-F1
#
_entry.id   AF-A0A955SHD5-F1
#
_cell.length_a   1.000
_cell.length_b   1.000
_cell.length_c   1.000
_cell.angle_alpha   90.00
_cell.angle_beta   90.00
_cell.angle_gamma   90.00
#
_symmetry.space_group_name_H-M   'P 1'
#
loop_
_entity.id
_entity.type
_entity.pdbx_description
1 polymer ?
#
loop_
_entity_poly.entity_id
_entity_poly.type
_entity_poly.pdbx_seq_one_letter_code
_entity_poly.pdbx_strand_id
1 'polypeptide(L)'
;MSDNLASPSSHPPSKVAFVLVGALAMSYGWGFRGDYGHEAGAMVPAALLGMALCLCSGRDDWFRRTAIAGWLGAIGWGIGGQVSYGMIPSYTISDSFPDVLYGYSCLFLVGALWGGIGAAILSFAWTKSQKELATFIGPTFALGSLWCLIGALFWIPEHVHETYSLA
;
A
#
# COMPACT_ATOMS: atom_id res chain seq x y z
N MET A 1 -41.80 -12.71 4.15
CA MET A 1 -40.49 -13.39 4.24
C MET A 1 -39.54 -12.38 4.85
N SER A 2 -39.54 -12.34 6.18
CA SER A 2 -39.01 -11.27 7.02
C SER A 2 -37.51 -11.41 7.24
N ASP A 3 -36.79 -10.34 6.92
CA ASP A 3 -35.65 -9.77 7.64
C ASP A 3 -34.89 -10.73 8.57
N ASN A 4 -33.86 -11.37 8.04
CA ASN A 4 -32.77 -11.99 8.80
C ASN A 4 -31.42 -11.69 8.15
N LEU A 5 -31.24 -10.44 7.69
CA LEU A 5 -29.88 -9.92 7.53
C LEU A 5 -29.45 -9.49 8.92
N ALA A 6 -28.61 -10.32 9.55
CA ALA A 6 -28.00 -10.00 10.84
C ALA A 6 -27.54 -8.54 10.83
N SER A 7 -28.06 -7.74 11.77
CA SER A 7 -27.52 -6.39 11.98
C SER A 7 -26.02 -6.54 12.23
N PRO A 8 -25.16 -5.76 11.55
CA PRO A 8 -23.74 -5.81 11.83
C PRO A 8 -23.55 -5.59 13.32
N SER A 9 -22.78 -6.48 13.96
CA SER A 9 -22.56 -6.45 15.40
C SER A 9 -22.23 -5.02 15.85
N SER A 10 -23.05 -4.45 16.73
CA SER A 10 -22.93 -3.06 17.20
C SER A 10 -21.68 -2.81 18.07
N HIS A 11 -20.80 -3.80 18.19
CA HIS A 11 -19.58 -3.69 18.95
C HIS A 11 -18.45 -3.27 18.02
N PRO A 12 -17.82 -2.10 18.28
CA PRO A 12 -16.63 -1.74 17.53
C PRO A 12 -15.57 -2.84 17.70
N PRO A 13 -14.76 -3.11 16.67
CA PRO A 13 -13.74 -4.13 16.74
C PRO A 13 -12.81 -3.84 17.92
N SER A 14 -12.31 -4.90 18.56
CA SER A 14 -11.34 -4.71 19.64
C SER A 14 -10.14 -3.93 19.08
N LYS A 15 -9.64 -2.95 19.83
CA LYS A 15 -8.51 -2.11 19.38
C LYS A 15 -7.30 -2.97 19.01
N VAL A 16 -7.10 -4.07 19.72
CA VAL A 16 -6.06 -5.06 19.44
C VAL A 16 -6.30 -5.73 18.09
N ALA A 17 -7.50 -6.26 17.81
CA ALA A 17 -7.81 -6.86 16.52
C ALA A 17 -7.66 -5.86 15.36
N PHE A 18 -8.03 -4.60 15.59
CA PHE A 18 -7.89 -3.54 14.60
C PHE A 18 -6.43 -3.20 14.29
N VAL A 19 -5.55 -3.17 15.29
CA VAL A 19 -4.11 -3.01 15.08
C VAL A 19 -3.53 -4.24 14.38
N LEU A 20 -3.93 -5.43 14.80
CA LEU A 20 -3.44 -6.69 14.23
C LEU A 20 -3.82 -6.85 12.76
N VAL A 21 -5.05 -6.48 12.36
CA VAL A 21 -5.44 -6.59 10.94
C VAL A 21 -4.63 -5.64 10.07
N GLY A 22 -4.34 -4.43 10.55
CA GLY A 22 -3.45 -3.50 9.85
C GLY A 22 -2.02 -4.03 9.75
N ALA A 23 -1.48 -4.57 10.86
CA ALA A 23 -0.15 -5.17 10.88
C ALA A 23 -0.05 -6.36 9.93
N LEU A 24 -1.02 -7.28 9.95
CA LEU A 24 -1.06 -8.45 9.08
C LEU A 24 -1.21 -8.06 7.60
N ALA A 25 -2.09 -7.11 7.28
CA ALA A 25 -2.26 -6.61 5.91
C ALA A 25 -0.96 -6.00 5.38
N MET A 26 -0.30 -5.17 6.20
CA MET A 26 0.99 -4.58 5.86
C MET A 26 2.06 -5.66 5.71
N SER A 27 2.21 -6.58 6.67
CA SER A 27 3.21 -7.66 6.62
C SER A 27 3.04 -8.57 5.40
N TYR A 28 1.81 -8.98 5.09
CA TYR A 28 1.53 -9.81 3.92
C TYR A 28 1.88 -9.09 2.62
N GLY A 29 1.44 -7.84 2.46
CA GLY A 29 1.78 -7.06 1.28
C GLY A 29 3.27 -6.70 1.19
N TRP A 30 3.98 -6.61 2.32
CA TRP A 30 5.42 -6.39 2.31
C TRP A 30 6.18 -7.63 1.83
N GLY A 31 5.65 -8.83 2.08
CA GLY A 31 6.11 -10.05 1.44
C GLY A 31 6.02 -9.97 -0.08
N PHE A 32 4.88 -9.52 -0.61
CA PHE A 32 4.70 -9.28 -2.05
C PHE A 32 5.72 -8.28 -2.62
N ARG A 33 6.08 -7.23 -1.88
CA ARG A 33 7.14 -6.29 -2.28
C ARG A 33 8.48 -6.99 -2.54
N GLY A 34 8.77 -8.08 -1.83
CA GLY A 34 10.02 -8.84 -1.99
C GLY A 34 10.22 -9.37 -3.41
N ASP A 35 9.14 -9.76 -4.09
CA ASP A 35 9.19 -10.34 -5.43
C ASP A 35 9.12 -9.28 -6.56
N TYR A 36 8.41 -8.17 -6.33
CA TYR A 36 8.15 -7.15 -7.35
C TYR A 36 9.04 -5.89 -7.22
N GLY A 37 9.58 -5.62 -6.04
CA GLY A 37 10.46 -4.48 -5.77
C GLY A 37 9.84 -3.11 -6.06
N HIS A 38 10.70 -2.08 -6.02
CA HIS A 38 10.43 -0.73 -6.57
C HIS A 38 9.10 -0.10 -6.09
N GLU A 39 8.48 0.77 -6.88
CA GLU A 39 7.28 1.50 -6.48
C GLU A 39 6.07 0.57 -6.39
N ALA A 40 5.88 -0.25 -7.43
CA ALA A 40 4.74 -1.14 -7.56
C ALA A 40 4.65 -2.11 -6.38
N GLY A 41 5.78 -2.65 -5.91
CA GLY A 41 5.83 -3.49 -4.73
C GLY A 41 5.50 -2.76 -3.43
N ALA A 42 5.74 -1.45 -3.31
CA ALA A 42 5.33 -0.65 -2.13
C ALA A 42 3.84 -0.31 -2.12
N MET A 43 3.27 -0.10 -3.32
CA MET A 43 1.88 0.34 -3.45
C MET A 43 0.90 -0.69 -2.90
N VAL A 44 1.16 -1.98 -3.15
CA VAL A 44 0.29 -3.09 -2.75
C VAL A 44 0.10 -3.20 -1.22
N PRO A 45 1.16 -3.30 -0.38
CA PRO A 45 0.99 -3.37 1.07
C PRO A 45 0.22 -2.17 1.64
N ALA A 46 0.46 -0.98 1.12
CA ALA A 46 -0.20 0.22 1.61
C ALA A 46 -1.66 0.31 1.17
N ALA A 47 -1.98 -0.13 -0.05
CA ALA A 47 -3.36 -0.28 -0.49
C ALA A 47 -4.11 -1.28 0.40
N LEU A 48 -3.50 -2.44 0.67
CA LEU A 48 -4.06 -3.46 1.57
C LEU A 48 -4.27 -2.90 2.98
N LEU A 49 -3.30 -2.18 3.54
CA LEU A 49 -3.44 -1.52 4.85
C LEU A 49 -4.65 -0.58 4.85
N GLY A 50 -4.72 0.37 3.92
CA GLY A 50 -5.80 1.36 3.86
C GLY A 50 -7.18 0.71 3.72
N MET A 51 -7.30 -0.30 2.85
CA MET A 51 -8.54 -1.04 2.66
C MET A 51 -8.92 -1.85 3.90
N ALA A 52 -7.97 -2.58 4.51
CA ALA A 52 -8.21 -3.38 5.71
C ALA A 52 -8.69 -2.50 6.88
N LEU A 53 -8.07 -1.34 7.10
CA LEU A 53 -8.51 -0.40 8.13
C LEU A 53 -9.94 0.12 7.88
N CYS A 54 -10.30 0.42 6.64
CA CYS A 54 -11.66 0.84 6.32
C CYS A 54 -12.69 -0.27 6.52
N LEU A 55 -12.43 -1.46 5.95
CA LEU A 55 -13.34 -2.61 5.98
C LEU A 55 -13.53 -3.16 7.40
N CYS A 56 -12.46 -3.17 8.19
CA CYS A 56 -12.49 -3.70 9.56
C CYS A 56 -12.76 -2.64 10.62
N SER A 57 -13.12 -1.41 10.26
CA SER A 57 -13.41 -0.34 11.24
C SER A 57 -14.76 -0.50 11.94
N GLY A 58 -15.70 -1.23 11.34
CA GLY A 58 -17.10 -1.25 11.77
C GLY A 58 -17.84 0.08 11.55
N ARG A 59 -17.28 0.98 10.73
CA ARG A 59 -17.81 2.32 10.48
C ARG A 59 -18.21 2.51 9.01
N ASP A 60 -19.48 2.83 8.78
CA ASP A 60 -20.00 3.07 7.42
C ASP A 60 -19.30 4.23 6.71
N ASP A 61 -18.92 5.29 7.44
CA ASP A 61 -18.23 6.44 6.87
C ASP A 61 -16.81 6.09 6.39
N TRP A 62 -16.15 5.12 7.05
CA TRP A 62 -14.84 4.61 6.62
C TRP A 62 -14.98 3.59 5.49
N PHE A 63 -15.99 2.71 5.57
CA PHE A 63 -16.28 1.72 4.54
C PHE A 63 -16.48 2.39 3.17
N ARG A 64 -17.24 3.50 3.12
CA ARG A 64 -17.45 4.30 1.89
C ARG A 64 -16.17 4.89 1.31
N ARG A 65 -15.10 4.98 2.10
CA ARG A 65 -13.79 5.51 1.69
C ARG A 65 -12.74 4.44 1.40
N THR A 66 -13.10 3.15 1.43
CA THR A 66 -12.17 2.02 1.24
C THR A 66 -11.29 2.17 0.00
N ALA A 67 -11.88 2.47 -1.16
CA ALA A 67 -11.12 2.65 -2.41
C ALA A 67 -10.18 3.87 -2.34
N ILE A 68 -10.61 4.97 -1.70
CA ILE A 68 -9.82 6.19 -1.53
C ILE A 68 -8.65 5.93 -0.57
N ALA A 69 -8.88 5.22 0.52
CA ALA A 69 -7.83 4.82 1.46
C ALA A 69 -6.81 3.91 0.78
N GLY A 70 -7.25 2.95 -0.02
CA GLY A 70 -6.37 2.11 -0.83
C GLY A 70 -5.52 2.94 -1.80
N TRP A 71 -6.14 3.87 -2.52
CA TRP A 71 -5.47 4.76 -3.48
C TRP A 71 -4.43 5.69 -2.82
N LEU A 72 -4.80 6.36 -1.73
CA LEU A 72 -3.89 7.25 -1.00
C LEU A 72 -2.78 6.48 -0.30
N GLY A 73 -3.07 5.28 0.22
CA GLY A 73 -2.05 4.37 0.73
C GLY A 73 -1.03 4.00 -0.34
N ALA A 74 -1.52 3.56 -1.50
CA ALA A 74 -0.68 3.21 -2.64
C ALA A 74 0.23 4.37 -3.06
N ILE A 75 -0.33 5.57 -3.27
CA ILE A 75 0.46 6.76 -3.62
C ILE A 75 1.51 7.06 -2.54
N GLY A 76 1.10 7.07 -1.26
CA GLY A 76 1.97 7.47 -0.17
C GLY A 76 3.20 6.58 -0.02
N TRP A 77 3.02 5.26 -0.08
CA TRP A 77 4.13 4.32 0.00
C TRP A 77 4.88 4.15 -1.31
N GLY A 78 4.22 4.34 -2.45
CA GLY A 78 4.85 4.33 -3.77
C GLY A 78 6.01 5.33 -3.86
N ILE A 79 5.89 6.49 -3.21
CA ILE A 79 6.98 7.49 -3.11
C ILE A 79 8.22 6.90 -2.44
N GLY A 80 8.06 6.20 -1.31
CA GLY A 80 9.19 5.54 -0.64
C GLY A 80 9.71 4.31 -1.38
N GLY A 81 8.88 3.72 -2.25
CA GLY A 81 9.25 2.60 -3.09
C GLY A 81 10.35 2.88 -4.10
N GLN A 82 10.58 4.15 -4.43
CA GLN A 82 11.60 4.65 -5.36
C GLN A 82 13.04 4.46 -4.87
N VAL A 83 13.23 4.37 -3.55
CA VAL A 83 14.57 4.29 -2.97
C VAL A 83 14.92 2.83 -2.69
N SER A 84 15.94 2.33 -3.37
CA SER A 84 16.45 0.99 -3.12
C SER A 84 17.07 0.90 -1.72
N TYR A 85 16.60 -0.06 -0.93
CA TYR A 85 17.16 -0.41 0.36
C TYR A 85 17.52 -1.91 0.43
N GLY A 86 17.61 -2.61 -0.70
CA GLY A 86 17.77 -4.07 -0.77
C GLY A 86 19.03 -4.61 -0.07
N MET A 87 20.06 -3.76 0.13
CA MET A 87 21.23 -4.13 0.93
C MET A 87 20.97 -4.10 2.45
N ILE A 88 19.97 -3.37 2.94
CA ILE A 88 19.70 -3.27 4.38
C ILE A 88 19.20 -4.62 4.94
N PRO A 89 18.24 -5.32 4.31
CA PRO A 89 17.83 -6.66 4.72
C PRO A 89 18.97 -7.69 4.75
N SER A 90 20.01 -7.59 3.92
CA SER A 90 21.08 -8.59 3.96
C SER A 90 21.88 -8.55 5.26
N TYR A 91 21.93 -7.40 5.94
CA TYR A 91 22.59 -7.31 7.25
C TYR A 91 21.81 -8.04 8.36
N THR A 92 20.50 -8.26 8.22
CA THR A 92 19.68 -8.92 9.26
C THR A 92 19.86 -10.43 9.33
N ILE A 93 20.51 -11.02 8.32
CA ILE A 93 20.83 -12.44 8.23
C ILE A 93 22.34 -12.71 8.36
N SER A 94 23.12 -11.72 8.82
CA SER A 94 24.56 -11.87 9.09
C SER A 94 24.81 -12.71 10.36
N ASP A 95 25.96 -13.37 10.41
CA ASP A 95 26.45 -14.10 11.61
C ASP A 95 27.01 -13.15 12.69
N SER A 96 27.17 -11.87 12.37
CA SER A 96 27.74 -10.85 13.25
C SER A 96 26.63 -10.03 13.94
N PHE A 97 26.62 -10.01 15.28
CA PHE A 97 25.65 -9.21 16.04
C PHE A 97 25.66 -7.71 15.67
N PRO A 98 26.83 -7.04 15.52
CA PRO A 98 26.89 -5.67 15.01
C PRO A 98 26.17 -5.45 13.69
N ASP A 99 26.31 -6.38 12.75
CA ASP A 99 25.66 -6.28 11.44
C ASP A 99 24.15 -6.44 11.56
N VAL A 100 23.70 -7.44 12.34
CA VAL A 100 22.27 -7.68 12.59
C VAL A 100 21.62 -6.47 13.25
N LEU A 101 22.27 -5.90 14.26
CA LEU A 101 21.81 -4.70 14.95
C LEU A 101 21.76 -3.50 13.99
N TYR A 102 22.77 -3.33 13.15
CA TYR A 102 22.80 -2.29 12.11
C TYR A 102 21.64 -2.47 11.12
N GLY A 103 21.44 -3.68 10.60
CA GLY A 103 20.37 -4.01 9.67
C GLY A 103 18.98 -3.69 10.23
N TYR A 104 18.66 -4.19 11.44
CA TYR A 104 17.38 -3.90 12.08
C TYR A 104 17.21 -2.41 12.44
N SER A 105 18.27 -1.73 12.87
CA SER A 105 18.22 -0.29 13.18
C SER A 105 17.94 0.53 11.92
N CYS A 106 18.62 0.22 10.82
CA CYS A 106 18.39 0.86 9.54
C CYS A 106 16.99 0.56 8.98
N LEU A 107 16.51 -0.68 9.08
CA LEU A 107 15.12 -1.03 8.70
C LEU A 107 14.10 -0.25 9.52
N PHE A 108 14.33 -0.10 10.83
CA PHE A 108 13.46 0.70 11.68
C PHE A 108 13.44 2.17 11.24
N LEU A 109 14.61 2.78 11.02
CA LEU A 109 14.70 4.20 10.63
C LEU A 109 14.13 4.47 9.24
N VAL A 110 14.53 3.68 8.24
CA VAL A 110 14.05 3.79 6.85
C VAL A 110 12.57 3.45 6.78
N GLY A 111 12.14 2.39 7.46
CA GLY A 111 10.74 2.01 7.58
C GLY A 111 9.89 3.08 8.26
N ALA A 112 10.39 3.72 9.33
CA ALA A 112 9.70 4.81 10.01
C ALA A 112 9.63 6.07 9.14
N LEU A 113 10.69 6.41 8.41
CA LEU A 113 10.71 7.58 7.53
C LEU A 113 9.69 7.43 6.40
N TRP A 114 9.78 6.35 5.63
CA TRP A 114 8.87 6.12 4.49
C TRP A 114 7.46 5.78 4.97
N GLY A 115 7.37 5.01 6.06
CA GLY A 115 6.09 4.70 6.67
C GLY A 115 5.40 5.94 7.23
N GLY A 116 6.15 6.90 7.77
CA GLY A 116 5.63 8.18 8.22
C GLY A 116 5.07 9.02 7.07
N ILE A 117 5.82 9.15 5.97
CA ILE A 117 5.37 9.88 4.76
C ILE A 117 4.10 9.23 4.21
N GLY A 118 4.13 7.91 4.05
CA GLY A 118 2.99 7.17 3.55
C GLY A 118 1.77 7.28 4.46
N ALA A 119 1.95 7.17 5.78
CA ALA A 119 0.88 7.30 6.75
C ALA A 119 0.29 8.72 6.76
N ALA A 120 1.12 9.75 6.58
CA ALA A 120 0.68 11.12 6.46
C ALA A 120 -0.28 11.31 5.26
N ILE A 121 0.08 10.76 4.09
CA ILE A 121 -0.77 10.82 2.88
C ILE A 121 -2.05 9.99 3.07
N LEU A 122 -1.92 8.76 3.59
CA LEU A 122 -3.05 7.88 3.88
C LEU A 122 -4.04 8.54 4.86
N SER A 123 -3.56 9.31 5.84
CA SER A 123 -4.41 10.00 6.81
C SER A 123 -5.43 10.96 6.18
N PHE A 124 -5.17 11.46 4.97
CA PHE A 124 -6.12 12.29 4.23
C PHE A 124 -7.42 11.57 3.91
N ALA A 125 -7.39 10.23 3.80
CA ALA A 125 -8.58 9.42 3.63
C ALA A 125 -9.63 9.68 4.72
N TRP A 126 -9.23 10.04 5.94
CA TRP A 126 -10.15 10.29 7.05
C TRP A 126 -10.20 11.76 7.48
N THR A 127 -9.12 12.51 7.30
CA THR A 127 -9.04 13.90 7.78
C THR A 127 -9.57 14.93 6.78
N LYS A 128 -9.64 14.60 5.49
CA LYS A 128 -10.10 15.53 4.45
C LYS A 128 -11.57 15.34 4.08
N SER A 129 -12.20 16.44 3.67
CA SER A 129 -13.57 16.42 3.16
C SER A 129 -13.65 15.74 1.80
N GLN A 130 -14.83 15.23 1.45
CA GLN A 130 -15.05 14.60 0.13
C GLN A 130 -14.76 15.56 -1.02
N LYS A 131 -15.03 16.86 -0.84
CA LYS A 131 -14.73 17.90 -1.83
C LYS A 131 -13.23 18.05 -2.05
N GLU A 132 -12.44 18.14 -0.98
CA GLU A 132 -10.97 18.23 -1.07
C GLU A 132 -10.39 16.96 -1.70
N LEU A 133 -10.87 15.78 -1.30
CA LEU A 133 -10.45 14.50 -1.86
C LEU A 133 -10.77 14.40 -3.35
N ALA A 134 -11.96 14.82 -3.79
CA ALA A 134 -12.34 14.81 -5.20
C ALA A 134 -11.41 15.68 -6.07
N THR A 135 -11.02 16.86 -5.56
CA THR A 135 -10.06 17.74 -6.23
C THR A 135 -8.68 17.08 -6.40
N PHE A 136 -8.27 16.21 -5.47
CA PHE A 136 -6.98 15.52 -5.52
C PHE A 136 -7.02 14.21 -6.34
N ILE A 137 -8.10 13.45 -6.22
CA ILE A 137 -8.26 12.13 -6.86
C ILE A 137 -8.33 12.27 -8.38
N GLY A 138 -9.09 13.23 -8.91
CA GLY A 138 -9.25 13.39 -10.35
C GLY A 138 -7.91 13.53 -11.10
N PRO A 139 -7.06 14.51 -10.75
CA PRO A 139 -5.75 14.70 -11.38
C PRO A 139 -4.80 13.51 -11.18
N THR A 140 -4.75 12.93 -9.97
CA THR A 140 -3.84 11.80 -9.70
C THR A 140 -4.26 10.55 -10.44
N PHE A 141 -5.57 10.29 -10.56
CA PHE A 141 -6.11 9.19 -11.34
C PHE A 141 -5.88 9.39 -12.84
N ALA A 142 -6.07 10.60 -13.36
CA ALA A 142 -5.79 10.92 -14.75
C ALA A 142 -4.30 10.72 -15.10
N LEU A 143 -3.41 11.19 -14.23
CA LEU A 143 -1.96 11.00 -14.39
C LEU A 143 -1.58 9.51 -14.37
N GLY A 144 -2.11 8.75 -13.39
CA GLY A 144 -1.87 7.30 -13.31
C GLY A 144 -2.40 6.56 -14.54
N SER A 145 -3.59 6.92 -15.02
CA SER A 145 -4.18 6.34 -16.23
C SER A 145 -3.34 6.64 -17.47
N LEU A 146 -2.87 7.88 -17.62
CA LEU A 146 -1.97 8.28 -18.70
C LEU A 146 -0.66 7.48 -18.65
N TRP A 147 -0.08 7.32 -17.46
CA TRP A 147 1.15 6.56 -17.29
C TRP A 147 0.98 5.08 -17.66
N CYS A 148 -0.14 4.46 -17.26
CA CYS A 148 -0.47 3.09 -17.66
C CYS A 148 -0.67 2.97 -19.19
N LEU A 149 -1.31 3.95 -19.83
CA LEU A 149 -1.49 3.97 -21.29
C LEU A 149 -0.15 4.09 -22.02
N ILE A 150 0.73 4.98 -21.55
CA ILE A 150 2.09 5.13 -22.08
C ILE A 150 2.85 3.80 -21.93
N GLY A 151 2.83 3.21 -20.74
CA GLY A 151 3.47 1.92 -20.48
C GLY A 151 2.97 0.82 -21.42
N ALA A 152 1.65 0.71 -21.61
CA ALA A 152 1.06 -0.25 -22.54
C ALA A 152 1.50 0.01 -24.00
N LEU A 153 1.55 1.29 -24.43
CA LEU A 153 1.99 1.66 -25.77
C LEU A 153 3.43 1.24 -26.07
N PHE A 154 4.34 1.34 -25.09
CA PHE A 154 5.74 0.97 -25.26
C PHE A 154 6.02 -0.51 -25.01
N TRP A 155 5.30 -1.14 -24.09
CA TRP A 155 5.47 -2.56 -23.74
C TRP A 155 4.96 -3.52 -24.82
N ILE A 156 3.80 -3.24 -25.41
CA ILE A 156 3.15 -4.13 -26.39
C ILE A 156 4.04 -4.35 -27.63
N PRO A 157 4.62 -3.31 -28.27
CA PRO A 157 5.48 -3.49 -29.43
C PRO A 157 6.75 -4.31 -29.16
N GLU A 158 7.42 -4.10 -28.01
CA GLU A 158 8.64 -4.85 -27.66
C GLU A 158 8.39 -6.36 -27.56
N HIS A 159 7.31 -6.75 -26.87
CA HIS A 159 6.99 -8.17 -26.66
C HIS A 159 6.45 -8.85 -27.93
N VAL A 160 5.75 -8.09 -28.78
CA VAL A 160 5.35 -8.53 -30.12
C VAL A 160 6.61 -8.82 -30.94
N HIS A 161 7.60 -7.92 -30.95
CA HIS A 161 8.86 -8.15 -31.68
C HIS A 161 9.68 -9.34 -31.15
N GLU A 162 9.77 -9.56 -29.84
CA GLU A 162 10.41 -10.76 -29.27
C GLU A 162 9.71 -12.05 -29.70
N THR A 163 8.38 -12.07 -29.69
CA THR A 163 7.60 -13.27 -30.06
C THR A 163 7.79 -13.66 -31.52
N TYR A 164 7.95 -12.70 -32.44
CA TYR A 164 8.17 -12.96 -33.87
C TYR A 164 9.63 -13.12 -34.28
N SER A 165 10.59 -12.85 -33.40
CA SER A 165 12.02 -13.07 -33.65
C SER A 165 12.53 -14.42 -33.13
N LEU A 166 11.72 -15.09 -32.30
CA LEU A 166 11.96 -16.44 -31.79
C LEU A 166 11.17 -17.54 -32.55
N ALA A 167 10.45 -17.17 -33.63
CA ALA A 167 9.71 -18.07 -34.52
C ALA A 167 10.33 -18.08 -35.92
#